data_AF-A0A2T6ZQH8-F1
#
_entry.id   AF-A0A2T6ZQH8-F1
#
_cell.length_a   1.000
_cell.length_b   1.000
_cell.length_c   1.000
_cell.angle_alpha   90.00
_cell.angle_beta   90.00
_cell.angle_gamma   90.00
#
_symmetry.space_group_name_H-M   'P 1'
#
loop_
_entity.id
_entity.type
_entity.pdbx_description
1 polymer ?
#
loop_
_entity_poly.entity_id
_entity_poly.type
_entity_poly.pdbx_seq_one_letter_code
_entity_poly.pdbx_strand_id
1 'polypeptide(L)'
;MGWLHFPNTREGWRLDIVSLLAVVGESAMSAHSQPLTASILCLLPRILPAPQALLKPSRPSRLPPTHAIISGVHSGIRVDELNHFAGLIFPISLPKFAIRVIKIRHNPKLLETERRALVPREEYPNRVFSTPKGVIHARSFSPLACLTVASSLLSLGLIIWACLLRDGVACIAIVLISLTSTVIGLSNFWHPSLISRKQRVLVPPGDLVIRTRQGAFIVIKCTEEVARELYTSTEECKYVVGDQMYRALVGVGTFLFMCGVVLMGNCTWVMQAALGVSYILLNGLYQVAALLPTSWHWNISRYILEEVGDKSQQQPDTYTQALWQAIKASGSTEWVRLTNAAPVSGAWSTWLEEAQDHINSGCTGSWDPQEAVSRLLKLEATEDGIVLGPARDMPISGFGGARAFSDYGPTSGFGPAQNVPRGFGPDGAVETGEREFTYN
;
A
#
# COMPACT_ATOMS: atom_id res chain seq x y z
N MET A 1 -24.18 -16.10 46.22
CA MET A 1 -24.88 -14.82 45.93
C MET A 1 -24.42 -13.82 46.98
N GLY A 2 -23.74 -12.70 46.72
CA GLY A 2 -23.10 -12.16 45.52
C GLY A 2 -21.88 -11.34 45.99
N TRP A 3 -20.73 -11.55 45.35
CA TRP A 3 -19.45 -10.90 45.72
C TRP A 3 -19.20 -9.58 44.98
N LEU A 4 -20.02 -9.29 43.95
CA LEU A 4 -19.92 -8.12 43.09
C LEU A 4 -21.01 -7.12 43.50
N HIS A 5 -20.60 -5.91 43.85
CA HIS A 5 -21.53 -4.85 44.22
C HIS A 5 -21.86 -4.01 42.99
N PHE A 6 -23.16 -3.88 42.72
CA PHE A 6 -23.69 -2.97 41.72
C PHE A 6 -24.06 -1.64 42.41
N PRO A 7 -23.79 -0.49 41.79
CA PRO A 7 -24.11 0.81 42.39
C PRO A 7 -25.62 1.00 42.52
N ASN A 8 -26.11 1.25 43.74
CA ASN A 8 -27.55 1.37 44.06
C ASN A 8 -28.09 2.80 44.06
N THR A 9 -27.24 3.83 43.97
CA THR A 9 -27.64 5.25 43.95
C THR A 9 -26.77 6.07 43.00
N ARG A 10 -27.35 6.69 41.97
CA ARG A 10 -26.69 7.70 41.10
C ARG A 10 -27.72 8.70 40.54
N GLU A 11 -27.76 9.92 41.08
CA GLU A 11 -28.55 11.05 40.54
C GLU A 11 -27.90 11.71 39.30
N GLY A 12 -27.33 10.94 38.38
CA GLY A 12 -26.80 11.53 37.17
C GLY A 12 -26.10 10.53 36.29
N TRP A 13 -26.81 10.04 35.29
CA TRP A 13 -26.20 9.44 34.13
C TRP A 13 -25.35 10.53 33.46
N ARG A 14 -24.03 10.44 33.56
CA ARG A 14 -23.10 11.33 32.84
C ARG A 14 -22.46 10.52 31.73
N LEU A 15 -22.61 11.01 30.51
CA LEU A 15 -21.88 10.51 29.34
C LEU A 15 -20.40 10.82 29.59
N ASP A 16 -19.66 9.79 30.01
CA ASP A 16 -18.36 9.91 30.65
C ASP A 16 -17.23 10.01 29.61
N ILE A 17 -16.23 10.85 29.89
CA ILE A 17 -15.08 11.15 29.02
C ILE A 17 -14.31 9.89 28.59
N VAL A 18 -14.35 8.85 29.41
CA VAL A 18 -13.72 7.54 29.17
C VAL A 18 -14.37 6.82 27.98
N SER A 19 -15.69 6.92 27.85
CA SER A 19 -16.43 6.33 26.72
C SER A 19 -16.05 6.98 25.38
N LEU A 20 -15.77 8.30 25.40
CA LEU A 20 -15.27 9.02 24.23
C LEU A 20 -13.83 8.62 23.90
N LEU A 21 -12.96 8.52 24.92
CA LEU A 21 -11.57 8.09 24.73
C LEU A 21 -11.44 6.69 24.11
N ALA A 22 -12.40 5.80 24.38
CA ALA A 22 -12.45 4.48 23.76
C ALA A 22 -12.72 4.55 22.24
N VAL A 23 -13.32 5.62 21.73
CA VAL A 23 -13.66 5.82 20.31
C VAL A 23 -12.64 6.73 19.61
N VAL A 24 -11.93 7.58 20.34
CA VAL A 24 -10.89 8.47 19.79
C VAL A 24 -9.67 7.66 19.32
N GLY A 25 -9.09 8.06 18.17
CA GLY A 25 -7.87 7.45 17.63
C GLY A 25 -8.09 6.56 16.39
N GLU A 26 -9.27 6.65 15.74
CA GLU A 26 -9.61 5.83 14.58
C GLU A 26 -8.58 5.92 13.44
N SER A 27 -8.06 7.11 13.17
CA SER A 27 -7.05 7.34 12.12
C SER A 27 -5.75 6.59 12.41
N ALA A 28 -5.27 6.61 13.66
CA ALA A 28 -4.09 5.89 14.10
C ALA A 28 -4.29 4.37 13.98
N MET A 29 -5.48 3.87 14.37
CA MET A 29 -5.79 2.44 14.29
C MET A 29 -5.92 1.96 12.85
N SER A 30 -6.53 2.75 11.96
CA SER A 30 -6.70 2.38 10.56
C SER A 30 -5.35 2.15 9.86
N ALA A 31 -4.31 2.90 10.21
CA ALA A 31 -2.96 2.71 9.67
C ALA A 31 -2.33 1.37 10.08
N HIS A 32 -2.66 0.88 11.28
CA HIS A 32 -2.13 -0.38 11.82
C HIS A 32 -3.00 -1.59 11.51
N SER A 33 -4.16 -1.40 10.89
CA SER A 33 -5.15 -2.45 10.65
C SER A 33 -4.54 -3.69 9.96
N GLN A 34 -3.80 -3.50 8.87
CA GLN A 34 -3.24 -4.59 8.07
C GLN A 34 -2.13 -5.37 8.79
N PRO A 35 -1.08 -4.74 9.36
CA PRO A 35 -0.06 -5.49 10.10
C PRO A 35 -0.59 -6.14 11.39
N LEU A 36 -1.56 -5.52 12.06
CA LEU A 36 -2.12 -6.02 13.31
C LEU A 36 -2.92 -7.30 13.10
N THR A 37 -3.70 -7.38 12.02
CA THR A 37 -4.56 -8.53 11.71
C THR A 37 -3.85 -9.63 10.93
N ALA A 38 -2.62 -9.38 10.46
CA ALA A 38 -1.75 -10.38 9.83
C ALA A 38 -1.03 -11.28 10.85
N SER A 39 -1.06 -10.93 12.14
CA SER A 39 -0.39 -11.67 13.22
C SER A 39 -1.41 -12.43 14.07
N ILE A 40 -1.06 -13.64 14.52
CA ILE A 40 -1.92 -14.45 15.41
C ILE A 40 -2.21 -13.75 16.74
N LEU A 41 -1.37 -12.80 17.15
CA LEU A 41 -1.57 -11.96 18.33
C LEU A 41 -2.85 -11.08 18.22
N CYS A 42 -3.46 -10.96 17.04
CA CYS A 42 -4.76 -10.30 16.88
C CYS A 42 -5.88 -11.01 17.65
N LEU A 43 -5.73 -12.30 17.96
CA LEU A 43 -6.72 -13.10 18.69
C LEU A 43 -6.63 -12.94 20.22
N LEU A 44 -5.65 -12.18 20.73
CA LEU A 44 -5.53 -11.96 22.16
C LEU A 44 -6.61 -10.99 22.66
N PRO A 45 -7.34 -11.33 23.74
CA PRO A 45 -8.30 -10.42 24.35
C PRO A 45 -7.56 -9.23 24.97
N ARG A 46 -7.92 -8.02 24.54
CA ARG A 46 -7.27 -6.79 24.97
C ARG A 46 -8.15 -5.56 24.75
N ILE A 47 -7.85 -4.50 25.48
CA ILE A 47 -8.43 -3.18 25.24
C ILE A 47 -7.75 -2.55 24.01
N LEU A 48 -8.56 -2.23 23.01
CA LEU A 48 -8.12 -1.49 21.82
C LEU A 48 -8.73 -0.08 21.84
N PRO A 49 -7.94 0.99 21.62
CA PRO A 49 -8.53 2.29 21.30
C PRO A 49 -9.20 2.19 19.92
N ALA A 50 -10.31 2.91 19.74
CA ALA A 50 -11.05 3.03 18.49
C ALA A 50 -11.23 1.70 17.69
N PRO A 51 -11.73 0.60 18.30
CA PRO A 51 -11.83 -0.69 17.63
C PRO A 51 -12.77 -0.66 16.42
N GLN A 52 -13.68 0.30 16.36
CA GLN A 52 -14.54 0.52 15.20
C GLN A 52 -13.76 0.76 13.88
N ALA A 53 -12.50 1.24 13.96
CA ALA A 53 -11.63 1.39 12.80
C ALA A 53 -11.40 0.06 12.03
N LEU A 54 -11.56 -1.07 12.72
CA LEU A 54 -11.35 -2.42 12.20
C LEU A 54 -12.67 -3.14 11.85
N LEU A 55 -13.82 -2.53 12.17
CA LEU A 55 -15.17 -3.04 11.92
C LEU A 55 -15.74 -2.45 10.62
N LYS A 56 -14.95 -2.47 9.54
CA LYS A 56 -15.37 -1.92 8.23
C LYS A 56 -16.40 -2.83 7.56
N PRO A 57 -17.33 -2.30 6.74
CA PRO A 57 -18.32 -3.15 6.05
C PRO A 57 -17.67 -4.08 5.00
N SER A 58 -16.50 -3.71 4.49
CA SER A 58 -15.72 -4.51 3.55
C SER A 58 -14.25 -4.55 3.97
N ARG A 59 -13.60 -5.67 3.63
CA ARG A 59 -12.16 -5.87 3.84
C ARG A 59 -11.41 -5.62 2.53
N PRO A 60 -10.21 -5.03 2.58
CA PRO A 60 -9.40 -4.83 1.38
C PRO A 60 -8.95 -6.19 0.81
N SER A 61 -9.23 -6.46 -0.47
CA SER A 61 -8.71 -7.65 -1.15
C SER A 61 -7.22 -7.55 -1.48
N ARG A 62 -6.69 -6.32 -1.52
CA ARG A 62 -5.31 -5.98 -1.88
C ARG A 62 -4.78 -4.91 -0.94
N LEU A 63 -3.47 -4.93 -0.68
CA LEU A 63 -2.79 -3.86 0.04
C LEU A 63 -2.71 -2.59 -0.84
N PRO A 64 -2.60 -1.39 -0.23
CA PRO A 64 -2.53 -0.15 -1.00
C PRO A 64 -1.25 -0.12 -1.86
N PRO A 65 -1.39 -0.06 -3.20
CA PRO A 65 -0.24 0.04 -4.10
C PRO A 65 0.33 1.47 -4.09
N THR A 66 1.58 1.61 -4.53
CA THR A 66 2.23 2.90 -4.74
C THR A 66 2.38 3.16 -6.23
N HIS A 67 1.90 4.30 -6.73
CA HIS A 67 2.03 4.61 -8.17
C HIS A 67 3.50 4.81 -8.57
N ALA A 68 3.99 3.94 -9.44
CA ALA A 68 5.33 4.00 -10.03
C ALA A 68 5.31 3.23 -11.35
N ILE A 69 6.01 3.75 -12.36
CA ILE A 69 6.07 3.09 -13.67
C ILE A 69 7.20 2.08 -13.61
N ILE A 70 6.85 0.80 -13.78
CA ILE A 70 7.75 -0.35 -13.75
C ILE A 70 7.73 -0.99 -15.13
N SER A 71 8.90 -1.29 -15.67
CA SER A 71 9.04 -2.02 -16.93
C SER A 71 10.00 -3.16 -16.78
N GLY A 72 9.62 -4.33 -17.30
CA GLY A 72 10.56 -5.40 -17.57
C GLY A 72 11.52 -5.00 -18.67
N VAL A 73 12.80 -5.29 -18.47
CA VAL A 73 13.86 -5.01 -19.45
C VAL A 73 13.78 -5.96 -20.63
N HIS A 74 13.53 -7.24 -20.37
CA HIS A 74 13.49 -8.30 -21.38
C HIS A 74 12.10 -8.93 -21.56
N SER A 75 11.20 -8.77 -20.60
CA SER A 75 9.87 -9.39 -20.64
C SER A 75 8.83 -8.56 -21.39
N GLY A 76 9.12 -7.28 -21.67
CA GLY A 76 8.18 -6.35 -22.31
C GLY A 76 6.97 -5.97 -21.44
N ILE A 77 6.93 -6.40 -20.18
CA ILE A 77 5.82 -6.10 -19.26
C ILE A 77 5.95 -4.66 -18.77
N ARG A 78 4.83 -3.93 -18.77
CA ARG A 78 4.70 -2.62 -18.15
C ARG A 78 3.62 -2.66 -17.06
N VAL A 79 3.95 -2.16 -15.88
CA VAL A 79 3.03 -2.02 -14.75
C VAL A 79 3.14 -0.59 -14.21
N ASP A 80 2.03 0.11 -14.05
CA ASP A 80 2.02 1.51 -13.59
C ASP A 80 1.83 1.65 -12.06
N GLU A 81 1.80 0.53 -11.35
CA GLU A 81 1.63 0.44 -9.90
C GLU A 81 2.67 -0.50 -9.29
N LEU A 82 3.27 -0.07 -8.18
CA LEU A 82 4.12 -0.88 -7.33
C LEU A 82 3.30 -1.50 -6.21
N ASN A 83 3.38 -2.81 -6.16
CA ASN A 83 2.92 -3.65 -5.06
C ASN A 83 3.43 -3.21 -3.68
N HIS A 84 2.64 -3.47 -2.63
CA HIS A 84 2.92 -2.95 -1.29
C HIS A 84 4.22 -3.53 -0.72
N PHE A 85 4.42 -4.85 -0.81
CA PHE A 85 5.63 -5.47 -0.26
C PHE A 85 6.89 -5.07 -1.02
N ALA A 86 6.78 -4.81 -2.33
CA ALA A 86 7.89 -4.28 -3.11
C ALA A 86 8.31 -2.88 -2.65
N GLY A 87 7.34 -2.01 -2.32
CA GLY A 87 7.60 -0.69 -1.72
C GLY A 87 8.21 -0.74 -0.31
N LEU A 88 8.05 -1.86 0.42
CA LEU A 88 8.66 -2.06 1.75
C LEU A 88 10.12 -2.51 1.69
N ILE A 89 10.55 -3.17 0.61
CA ILE A 89 11.93 -3.64 0.43
C ILE A 89 12.88 -2.44 0.31
N PHE A 90 12.46 -1.42 -0.43
CA PHE A 90 13.29 -0.26 -0.74
C PHE A 90 12.45 1.01 -0.88
N PRO A 91 12.90 2.16 -0.31
CA PRO A 91 12.19 3.43 -0.46
C PRO A 91 12.31 3.99 -1.88
N ILE A 92 11.20 4.03 -2.61
CA ILE A 92 11.11 4.51 -4.00
C ILE A 92 11.48 6.01 -4.13
N SER A 93 11.35 6.78 -3.04
CA SER A 93 11.62 8.21 -3.02
C SER A 93 13.13 8.49 -3.05
N LEU A 94 13.68 8.52 -4.27
CA LEU A 94 15.05 8.89 -4.55
C LEU A 94 15.20 10.39 -4.85
N PRO A 95 16.37 11.00 -4.59
CA PRO A 95 16.64 12.36 -5.02
C PRO A 95 16.66 12.46 -6.55
N LYS A 96 16.48 13.68 -7.06
CA LYS A 96 16.43 13.97 -8.51
C LYS A 96 17.61 13.32 -9.24
N PHE A 97 17.30 12.67 -10.36
CA PHE A 97 18.26 12.02 -11.27
C PHE A 97 19.10 10.90 -10.66
N ALA A 98 18.86 10.51 -9.40
CA ALA A 98 19.62 9.44 -8.80
C ALA A 98 19.36 8.10 -9.48
N ILE A 99 20.39 7.26 -9.50
CA ILE A 99 20.32 5.91 -10.04
C ILE A 99 20.75 4.94 -8.98
N ARG A 100 19.98 3.87 -8.85
CA ARG A 100 20.39 2.72 -8.04
C ARG A 100 20.24 1.45 -8.83
N VAL A 101 21.26 0.61 -8.74
CA VAL A 101 21.22 -0.74 -9.28
C VAL A 101 21.20 -1.69 -8.10
N ILE A 102 20.15 -2.50 -8.05
CA ILE A 102 19.83 -3.35 -6.91
C ILE A 102 19.69 -4.77 -7.43
N LYS A 103 20.31 -5.72 -6.76
CA LYS A 103 20.20 -7.13 -7.08
C LYS A 103 19.40 -7.83 -6.00
N ILE A 104 18.28 -8.43 -6.41
CA ILE A 104 17.35 -9.12 -5.51
C ILE A 104 17.40 -10.61 -5.81
N ARG A 105 17.62 -11.42 -4.77
CA ARG A 105 17.62 -12.88 -4.85
C ARG A 105 16.80 -13.47 -3.71
N HIS A 106 16.17 -14.62 -3.93
CA HIS A 106 15.61 -15.38 -2.81
C HIS A 106 16.73 -15.92 -1.92
N ASN A 107 16.46 -15.96 -0.62
CA ASN A 107 17.37 -16.54 0.36
C ASN A 107 17.40 -18.07 0.21
N PRO A 108 18.53 -18.68 -0.20
CA PRO A 108 18.59 -20.10 -0.53
C PRO A 108 18.27 -20.99 0.68
N LYS A 109 18.66 -20.58 1.90
CA LYS A 109 18.43 -21.36 3.13
C LYS A 109 16.94 -21.51 3.44
N LEU A 110 16.18 -20.42 3.27
CA LEU A 110 14.74 -20.42 3.51
C LEU A 110 14.00 -21.14 2.39
N LEU A 111 14.44 -20.96 1.14
CA LEU A 111 13.84 -21.59 -0.03
C LEU A 111 14.03 -23.12 -0.04
N GLU A 112 15.17 -23.62 0.46
CA GLU A 112 15.38 -25.04 0.71
C GLU A 112 14.49 -25.59 1.82
N THR A 113 14.31 -24.83 2.90
CA THR A 113 13.43 -25.20 4.02
C THR A 113 11.96 -25.26 3.56
N GLU A 114 11.54 -24.31 2.74
CA GLU A 114 10.23 -24.30 2.07
C GLU A 114 10.07 -25.52 1.16
N ARG A 115 11.06 -25.83 0.31
CA ARG A 115 11.03 -27.02 -0.56
C ARG A 115 10.99 -28.33 0.22
N ARG A 116 11.71 -28.44 1.34
CA ARG A 116 11.65 -29.62 2.21
C ARG A 116 10.32 -29.73 2.96
N ALA A 117 9.67 -28.60 3.24
CA ALA A 117 8.32 -28.56 3.79
C ALA A 117 7.22 -28.81 2.75
N LEU A 118 7.53 -28.67 1.45
CA LEU A 118 6.70 -28.98 0.28
C LEU A 118 6.74 -30.47 -0.12
N VAL A 119 6.91 -31.38 0.85
CA VAL A 119 6.26 -32.71 0.72
C VAL A 119 4.77 -32.39 0.54
N PRO A 120 4.03 -33.03 -0.39
CA PRO A 120 2.59 -32.83 -0.55
C PRO A 120 1.93 -33.26 0.76
N ARG A 121 1.85 -32.29 1.65
CA ARG A 121 1.16 -32.42 2.91
C ARG A 121 -0.29 -32.39 2.46
N GLU A 122 -0.86 -33.59 2.32
CA GLU A 122 -2.31 -33.80 2.20
C GLU A 122 -2.97 -32.66 2.96
N GLU A 123 -3.73 -31.89 2.21
CA GLU A 123 -4.63 -30.84 2.66
C GLU A 123 -5.03 -31.13 4.11
N TYR A 124 -4.44 -30.39 5.07
CA TYR A 124 -4.93 -30.45 6.45
C TYR A 124 -6.04 -29.40 6.51
N PRO A 125 -7.33 -29.78 6.35
CA PRO A 125 -8.45 -28.83 6.43
C PRO A 125 -8.56 -28.14 7.81
N ASN A 126 -7.78 -28.57 8.81
CA ASN A 126 -8.04 -28.27 10.22
C ASN A 126 -6.98 -27.39 10.91
N ARG A 127 -6.06 -26.74 10.18
CA ARG A 127 -5.18 -25.70 10.78
C ARG A 127 -5.56 -24.30 10.30
N VAL A 128 -6.78 -23.90 10.66
CA VAL A 128 -7.37 -22.55 10.45
C VAL A 128 -6.43 -21.42 10.90
N PHE A 129 -5.54 -21.68 11.87
CA PHE A 129 -4.66 -20.67 12.47
C PHE A 129 -3.17 -20.82 12.16
N SER A 130 -2.76 -21.71 11.24
CA SER A 130 -1.34 -21.86 10.90
C SER A 130 -1.00 -20.96 9.71
N THR A 131 -0.13 -19.97 9.92
CA THR A 131 0.43 -19.16 8.82
C THR A 131 1.18 -20.07 7.84
N PRO A 132 0.87 -20.03 6.52
CA PRO A 132 1.52 -20.90 5.53
C PRO A 132 3.01 -20.58 5.43
N LYS A 133 3.88 -21.60 5.56
CA LYS A 133 5.34 -21.43 5.48
C LYS A 133 5.73 -20.93 4.07
N GLY A 134 6.52 -19.87 4.02
CA GLY A 134 7.08 -19.33 2.78
C GLY A 134 6.38 -18.10 2.21
N VAL A 135 5.59 -17.42 3.03
CA VAL A 135 4.97 -16.14 2.70
C VAL A 135 5.65 -15.04 3.55
N ILE A 136 5.61 -13.78 3.13
CA ILE A 136 5.98 -12.65 3.98
C ILE A 136 5.07 -12.66 5.22
N HIS A 137 5.64 -12.77 6.41
CA HIS A 137 4.90 -12.84 7.66
C HIS A 137 5.09 -11.57 8.48
N ALA A 138 4.10 -11.24 9.31
CA ALA A 138 4.27 -10.25 10.36
C ALA A 138 5.38 -10.71 11.33
N ARG A 139 6.26 -9.79 11.71
CA ARG A 139 7.38 -10.10 12.61
C ARG A 139 6.84 -10.35 14.02
N SER A 140 7.25 -11.47 14.64
CA SER A 140 6.81 -11.85 15.99
C SER A 140 7.20 -10.82 17.06
N PHE A 141 8.29 -10.07 16.83
CA PHE A 141 8.75 -8.98 17.69
C PHE A 141 8.70 -7.65 16.92
N SER A 142 7.49 -7.21 16.57
CA SER A 142 7.23 -5.86 16.08
C SER A 142 6.78 -4.95 17.24
N PRO A 143 6.95 -3.62 17.14
CA PRO A 143 6.41 -2.68 18.13
C PRO A 143 4.92 -2.91 18.41
N LEU A 144 4.14 -3.23 17.36
CA LEU A 144 2.72 -3.57 17.46
C LEU A 144 2.46 -4.89 18.19
N ALA A 145 3.33 -5.90 18.01
CA ALA A 145 3.24 -7.15 18.76
C ALA A 145 3.51 -6.92 20.24
N CYS A 146 4.54 -6.15 20.59
CA CYS A 146 4.82 -5.75 21.97
C CYS A 146 3.65 -4.98 22.58
N LEU A 147 3.12 -3.99 21.85
CA LEU A 147 1.97 -3.18 22.29
C LEU A 147 0.70 -4.02 22.48
N THR A 148 0.49 -5.00 21.61
CA THR A 148 -0.61 -5.97 21.71
C THR A 148 -0.51 -6.80 22.99
N VAL A 149 0.67 -7.35 23.29
CA VAL A 149 0.91 -8.12 24.51
C VAL A 149 0.78 -7.22 25.75
N ALA A 150 1.38 -6.04 25.72
CA ALA A 150 1.29 -5.06 26.81
C ALA A 150 -0.16 -4.65 27.08
N SER A 151 -0.96 -4.39 26.04
CA SER A 151 -2.39 -4.09 26.19
C SER A 151 -3.18 -5.27 26.76
N SER A 152 -2.87 -6.50 26.35
CA SER A 152 -3.51 -7.69 26.91
C SER A 152 -3.18 -7.85 28.41
N LEU A 153 -1.92 -7.64 28.80
CA LEU A 153 -1.51 -7.63 30.21
C LEU A 153 -2.16 -6.50 31.00
N LEU A 154 -2.25 -5.30 30.43
CA LEU A 154 -2.95 -4.16 31.04
C LEU A 154 -4.44 -4.48 31.27
N SER A 155 -5.08 -5.13 30.31
CA SER A 155 -6.48 -5.54 30.40
C SER A 155 -6.69 -6.56 31.53
N LEU A 156 -5.81 -7.55 31.64
CA LEU A 156 -5.81 -8.50 32.77
C LEU A 156 -5.58 -7.80 34.11
N GLY A 157 -4.65 -6.85 34.17
CA GLY A 157 -4.39 -6.03 35.36
C GLY A 157 -5.62 -5.23 35.79
N LEU A 158 -6.32 -4.61 34.84
CA LEU A 158 -7.55 -3.86 35.10
C LEU A 158 -8.70 -4.75 35.56
N ILE A 159 -8.83 -5.97 35.02
CA ILE A 159 -9.82 -6.96 35.49
C ILE A 159 -9.52 -7.35 36.94
N ILE A 160 -8.26 -7.67 37.27
CA ILE A 160 -7.85 -8.01 38.64
C ILE A 160 -8.14 -6.82 39.56
N TRP A 161 -7.80 -5.60 39.15
CA TRP A 161 -8.05 -4.39 39.92
C TRP A 161 -9.55 -4.14 40.15
N ALA A 162 -10.39 -4.35 39.13
CA ALA A 162 -11.85 -4.24 39.25
C ALA A 162 -12.43 -5.28 40.23
N CYS A 163 -11.92 -6.51 40.21
CA CYS A 163 -12.29 -7.55 41.17
C CYS A 163 -11.91 -7.18 42.61
N LEU A 164 -10.72 -6.59 42.82
CA LEU A 164 -10.29 -6.12 44.15
C LEU A 164 -11.19 -4.99 44.68
N LEU A 165 -11.62 -4.08 43.80
CA LEU A 165 -12.55 -3.00 44.13
C LEU A 165 -14.02 -3.45 44.21
N ARG A 166 -14.31 -4.73 43.91
CA ARG A 166 -15.65 -5.33 43.86
C ARG A 166 -16.63 -4.62 42.92
N ASP A 167 -16.11 -3.98 41.86
CA ASP A 167 -16.88 -3.30 40.83
C ASP A 167 -17.27 -4.29 39.71
N GLY A 168 -18.49 -4.82 39.80
CA GLY A 168 -18.97 -5.81 38.84
C GLY A 168 -19.27 -5.24 37.45
N VAL A 169 -19.71 -3.99 37.38
CA VAL A 169 -20.02 -3.33 36.11
C VAL A 169 -18.73 -3.16 35.30
N ALA A 170 -17.66 -2.73 35.96
CA ALA A 170 -16.36 -2.60 35.31
C ALA A 170 -15.76 -3.92 34.83
N CYS A 171 -15.87 -4.98 35.64
CA CYS A 171 -15.37 -6.29 35.26
C CYS A 171 -16.06 -6.79 33.98
N ILE A 172 -17.39 -6.70 33.92
CA ILE A 172 -18.16 -7.08 32.73
C ILE A 172 -17.81 -6.19 31.53
N ALA A 173 -17.70 -4.87 31.73
CA ALA A 173 -17.34 -3.93 30.66
C ALA A 173 -15.98 -4.26 30.02
N ILE A 174 -14.95 -4.49 30.84
CA ILE A 174 -13.60 -4.79 30.36
C ILE A 174 -13.58 -6.15 29.63
N VAL A 175 -14.31 -7.14 30.14
CA VAL A 175 -14.44 -8.45 29.47
C VAL A 175 -15.11 -8.31 28.11
N LEU A 176 -16.22 -7.59 27.99
CA LEU A 176 -16.91 -7.40 26.70
C LEU A 176 -16.03 -6.67 25.68
N ILE A 177 -15.29 -5.65 26.10
CA ILE A 177 -14.38 -4.91 25.22
C ILE A 177 -13.17 -5.75 24.82
N SER A 178 -12.65 -6.56 25.74
CA SER A 178 -11.56 -7.48 25.44
C SER A 178 -12.01 -8.61 24.51
N LEU A 179 -13.25 -9.09 24.64
CA LEU A 179 -13.83 -10.04 23.69
C LEU A 179 -14.06 -9.42 22.31
N THR A 180 -14.44 -8.13 22.27
CA THR A 180 -14.59 -7.37 21.03
C THR A 180 -13.29 -7.39 20.23
N SER A 181 -12.13 -7.17 20.86
CA SER A 181 -10.84 -7.23 20.14
C SER A 181 -10.56 -8.60 19.53
N THR A 182 -10.91 -9.67 20.23
CA THR A 182 -10.73 -11.05 19.74
C THR A 182 -11.64 -11.35 18.56
N VAL A 183 -12.91 -10.93 18.62
CA VAL A 183 -13.87 -11.06 17.52
C VAL A 183 -13.40 -10.29 16.29
N ILE A 184 -12.92 -9.05 16.49
CA ILE A 184 -12.34 -8.22 15.43
C ILE A 184 -11.11 -8.90 14.83
N GLY A 185 -10.20 -9.40 15.67
CA GLY A 185 -9.01 -10.12 15.26
C GLY A 185 -9.35 -11.33 14.39
N LEU A 186 -10.30 -12.15 14.83
CA LEU A 186 -10.77 -13.32 14.09
C LEU A 186 -11.40 -12.93 12.74
N SER A 187 -12.27 -11.92 12.73
CA SER A 187 -12.96 -11.46 11.51
C SER A 187 -12.00 -10.93 10.45
N ASN A 188 -10.90 -10.31 10.88
CA ASN A 188 -9.92 -9.70 9.99
C ASN A 188 -8.65 -10.53 9.82
N PHE A 189 -8.55 -11.72 10.44
CA PHE A 189 -7.33 -12.52 10.38
C PHE A 189 -7.04 -12.94 8.95
N TRP A 190 -5.84 -12.61 8.49
CA TRP A 190 -5.44 -12.80 7.09
C TRP A 190 -3.96 -13.14 6.96
N HIS A 191 -3.60 -13.65 5.79
CA HIS A 191 -2.22 -13.87 5.38
C HIS A 191 -2.03 -13.40 3.94
N PRO A 192 -0.86 -12.81 3.62
CA PRO A 192 -0.58 -12.44 2.24
C PRO A 192 -0.48 -13.69 1.37
N SER A 193 -0.80 -13.55 0.09
CA SER A 193 -0.64 -14.60 -0.91
C SER A 193 0.06 -13.97 -2.10
N LEU A 194 1.35 -14.25 -2.21
CA LEU A 194 2.13 -13.89 -3.38
C LEU A 194 2.05 -15.05 -4.37
N ILE A 195 1.59 -14.80 -5.58
CA ILE A 195 1.39 -15.86 -6.56
C ILE A 195 2.76 -16.29 -7.08
N SER A 196 3.18 -17.51 -6.73
CA SER A 196 4.39 -18.12 -7.28
C SER A 196 4.11 -18.92 -8.55
N ARG A 197 5.12 -19.07 -9.42
CA ARG A 197 5.00 -19.77 -10.70
C ARG A 197 5.08 -21.27 -10.43
N LYS A 198 4.09 -22.03 -10.88
CA LYS A 198 4.10 -23.49 -10.72
C LYS A 198 4.92 -24.20 -11.80
N GLN A 199 5.04 -23.62 -12.98
CA GLN A 199 5.70 -24.25 -14.14
C GLN A 199 7.11 -23.70 -14.36
N ARG A 200 8.09 -24.61 -14.51
CA ARG A 200 9.49 -24.27 -14.81
C ARG A 200 9.75 -24.39 -16.31
N VAL A 201 9.43 -23.34 -17.06
CA VAL A 201 9.86 -23.18 -18.46
C VAL A 201 10.97 -22.14 -18.51
N LEU A 202 11.88 -22.28 -19.47
CA LEU A 202 12.88 -21.26 -19.79
C LEU A 202 12.16 -19.91 -19.97
N VAL A 203 12.58 -18.91 -19.20
CA VAL A 203 12.01 -17.57 -19.19
C VAL A 203 13.12 -16.55 -19.37
N PRO A 204 12.81 -15.38 -19.96
CA PRO A 204 13.75 -14.29 -20.00
C PRO A 204 14.15 -13.86 -18.57
N PRO A 205 15.28 -13.16 -18.42
CA PRO A 205 15.69 -12.60 -17.13
C PRO A 205 14.62 -11.63 -16.60
N GLY A 206 14.37 -11.68 -15.29
CA GLY A 206 13.38 -10.86 -14.59
C GLY A 206 13.89 -9.46 -14.24
N ASP A 207 14.76 -8.89 -15.07
CA ASP A 207 15.31 -7.56 -14.82
C ASP A 207 14.23 -6.50 -15.02
N LEU A 208 14.13 -5.55 -14.08
CA LEU A 208 13.10 -4.51 -14.05
C LEU A 208 13.73 -3.13 -13.93
N VAL A 209 13.07 -2.11 -14.47
CA VAL A 209 13.42 -0.71 -14.26
C VAL A 209 12.20 0.02 -13.70
N ILE A 210 12.40 0.72 -12.58
CA ILE A 210 11.40 1.59 -11.97
C ILE A 210 11.76 3.04 -12.29
N ARG A 211 10.80 3.76 -12.86
CA ARG A 211 10.88 5.20 -13.13
C ARG A 211 10.06 5.95 -12.09
N THR A 212 10.71 6.92 -11.45
CA THR A 212 10.04 7.85 -10.52
C THR A 212 9.66 9.15 -11.21
N ARG A 213 8.74 9.92 -10.60
CA ARG A 213 8.37 11.27 -11.08
C ARG A 213 9.51 12.29 -11.00
N GLN A 214 10.52 12.06 -10.17
CA GLN A 214 11.66 12.97 -10.00
C GLN A 214 12.77 12.73 -11.03
N GLY A 215 12.55 11.87 -12.03
CA GLY A 215 13.57 11.52 -13.02
C GLY A 215 14.67 10.60 -12.49
N ALA A 216 14.45 9.97 -11.33
CA ALA A 216 15.34 8.95 -10.78
C ALA A 216 14.94 7.56 -11.28
N PHE A 217 15.94 6.69 -11.47
CA PHE A 217 15.78 5.35 -12.01
C PHE A 217 16.31 4.29 -11.02
N ILE A 218 15.58 3.19 -10.90
CA ILE A 218 16.01 2.04 -10.11
C ILE A 218 16.06 0.85 -11.05
N VAL A 219 17.25 0.30 -11.27
CA VAL A 219 17.44 -0.92 -12.07
C VAL A 219 17.53 -2.10 -11.10
N ILE A 220 16.59 -3.02 -11.22
CA ILE A 220 16.48 -4.20 -10.38
C ILE A 220 16.93 -5.40 -11.19
N LYS A 221 18.03 -6.03 -10.79
CA LYS A 221 18.54 -7.28 -11.34
C LYS A 221 18.01 -8.44 -10.54
N CYS A 222 17.08 -9.22 -11.09
CA CYS A 222 16.48 -10.34 -10.36
C CYS A 222 16.02 -11.47 -11.28
N THR A 223 15.71 -12.63 -10.68
CA THR A 223 15.14 -13.75 -11.42
C THR A 223 13.67 -13.48 -11.73
N GLU A 224 13.15 -14.06 -12.81
CA GLU A 224 11.74 -13.91 -13.21
C GLU A 224 10.75 -14.35 -12.10
N GLU A 225 11.14 -15.32 -11.27
CA GLU A 225 10.33 -15.74 -10.13
C GLU A 225 10.15 -14.61 -9.09
N VAL A 226 11.23 -13.88 -8.78
CA VAL A 226 11.22 -12.72 -7.86
C VAL A 226 10.48 -11.55 -8.49
N ALA A 227 10.77 -11.24 -9.75
CA ALA A 227 10.14 -10.16 -10.50
C ALA A 227 8.62 -10.33 -10.52
N ARG A 228 8.17 -11.55 -10.82
CA ARG A 228 6.75 -11.86 -10.87
C ARG A 228 6.11 -11.88 -9.50
N GLU A 229 6.78 -12.42 -8.50
CA GLU A 229 6.21 -12.49 -7.16
C GLU A 229 6.04 -11.12 -6.50
N LEU A 230 7.03 -10.23 -6.64
CA LEU A 230 7.04 -8.93 -5.95
C LEU A 230 6.47 -7.79 -6.79
N TYR A 231 6.68 -7.77 -8.11
CA TYR A 231 6.41 -6.57 -8.92
C TYR A 231 5.28 -6.76 -9.94
N THR A 232 5.21 -7.90 -10.64
CA THR A 232 4.24 -8.04 -11.76
C THR A 232 2.97 -8.79 -11.39
N SER A 233 3.02 -9.71 -10.41
CA SER A 233 1.83 -10.41 -9.93
C SER A 233 1.04 -9.54 -8.97
N THR A 234 -0.29 -9.72 -8.97
CA THR A 234 -1.16 -9.15 -7.95
C THR A 234 -0.90 -9.75 -6.57
N GLU A 235 -0.76 -8.89 -5.56
CA GLU A 235 -0.75 -9.29 -4.15
C GLU A 235 -2.19 -9.44 -3.66
N GLU A 236 -2.53 -10.61 -3.11
CA GLU A 236 -3.86 -10.88 -2.56
C GLU A 236 -3.82 -11.04 -1.04
N CYS A 237 -4.79 -10.44 -0.36
CA CYS A 237 -5.06 -10.66 1.06
C CYS A 237 -6.01 -11.85 1.20
N LYS A 238 -5.49 -13.02 1.60
CA LYS A 238 -6.32 -14.19 1.89
C LYS A 238 -6.79 -14.18 3.33
N TYR A 239 -8.09 -13.99 3.52
CA TYR A 239 -8.73 -14.02 4.83
C TYR A 239 -9.10 -15.43 5.23
N VAL A 240 -8.92 -15.74 6.51
CA VAL A 240 -9.26 -17.06 7.06
C VAL A 240 -10.77 -17.25 7.17
N VAL A 241 -11.50 -16.16 7.45
CA VAL A 241 -12.95 -16.17 7.58
C VAL A 241 -13.61 -15.70 6.28
N GLY A 242 -14.56 -16.48 5.76
CA GLY A 242 -15.35 -16.13 4.57
C GLY A 242 -16.31 -14.95 4.79
N ASP A 243 -16.85 -14.40 3.71
CA ASP A 243 -17.55 -13.10 3.74
C ASP A 243 -18.87 -13.10 4.52
N GLN A 244 -19.63 -14.20 4.51
CA GLN A 244 -20.87 -14.29 5.29
C GLN A 244 -20.60 -14.28 6.80
N MET A 245 -19.65 -15.12 7.25
CA MET A 245 -19.22 -15.17 8.64
C MET A 245 -18.55 -13.87 9.06
N TYR A 246 -17.81 -13.21 8.17
CA TYR A 246 -17.23 -11.90 8.42
C TYR A 246 -18.30 -10.87 8.79
N ARG A 247 -19.37 -10.74 7.99
CA ARG A 247 -20.47 -9.79 8.27
C ARG A 247 -21.14 -10.09 9.60
N ALA A 248 -21.34 -11.37 9.93
CA ALA A 248 -21.88 -11.77 11.22
C ALA A 248 -20.95 -11.37 12.39
N LEU A 249 -19.64 -11.65 12.29
CA LEU A 249 -18.66 -11.29 13.32
C LEU A 249 -18.52 -9.77 13.48
N VAL A 250 -18.60 -8.98 12.42
CA VAL A 250 -18.62 -7.51 12.49
C VAL A 250 -19.85 -7.02 13.26
N GLY A 251 -21.02 -7.59 12.99
CA GLY A 251 -22.24 -7.28 13.75
C GLY A 251 -22.12 -7.62 15.23
N VAL A 252 -21.62 -8.82 15.55
CA VAL A 252 -21.37 -9.25 16.94
C VAL A 252 -20.34 -8.36 17.62
N GLY A 253 -19.22 -8.04 16.97
CA GLY A 253 -18.18 -7.17 17.50
C GLY A 253 -18.71 -5.75 17.79
N THR A 254 -19.49 -5.19 16.88
CA THR A 254 -20.11 -3.87 17.07
C THR A 254 -21.07 -3.86 18.26
N PHE A 255 -21.90 -4.90 18.40
CA PHE A 255 -22.83 -5.02 19.52
C PHE A 255 -22.10 -5.18 20.87
N LEU A 256 -21.10 -6.06 20.95
CA LEU A 256 -20.28 -6.23 22.15
C LEU A 256 -19.54 -4.93 22.53
N PHE A 257 -19.05 -4.20 21.53
CA PHE A 257 -18.40 -2.91 21.74
C PHE A 257 -19.36 -1.88 22.34
N MET A 258 -20.54 -1.70 21.73
CA MET A 258 -21.55 -0.74 22.20
C MET A 258 -21.99 -1.06 23.63
N CYS A 259 -22.30 -2.32 23.94
CA CYS A 259 -22.64 -2.76 25.29
C CYS A 259 -21.49 -2.51 26.28
N GLY A 260 -20.25 -2.83 25.89
CA GLY A 260 -19.06 -2.60 26.72
C GLY A 260 -18.83 -1.12 27.05
N VAL A 261 -18.97 -0.23 26.07
CA VAL A 261 -18.81 1.22 26.25
C VAL A 261 -19.90 1.81 27.15
N VAL A 262 -21.15 1.38 27.01
CA VAL A 262 -22.26 1.82 27.87
C VAL A 262 -22.06 1.37 29.32
N LEU A 263 -21.64 0.13 29.54
CA LEU A 263 -21.33 -0.36 30.89
C LEU A 263 -20.13 0.37 31.48
N MET A 264 -19.11 0.68 30.68
CA MET A 264 -17.94 1.43 31.11
C MET A 264 -18.29 2.81 31.66
N GLY A 265 -19.20 3.53 31.00
CA GLY A 265 -19.70 4.82 31.49
C GLY A 265 -20.43 4.74 32.84
N ASN A 266 -20.79 3.53 33.28
CA ASN A 266 -21.48 3.27 34.54
C ASN A 266 -20.58 2.65 35.63
N CYS A 267 -19.28 2.53 35.40
CA CYS A 267 -18.32 2.05 36.40
C CYS A 267 -18.13 3.06 37.55
N THR A 268 -17.46 2.63 38.61
CA THR A 268 -17.02 3.55 39.69
C THR A 268 -15.98 4.56 39.18
N TRP A 269 -15.93 5.74 39.79
CA TRP A 269 -15.00 6.80 39.39
C TRP A 269 -13.53 6.35 39.39
N VAL A 270 -13.13 5.54 40.37
CA VAL A 270 -11.76 5.00 40.46
C VAL A 270 -11.43 4.17 39.22
N MET A 271 -12.37 3.34 38.78
CA MET A 271 -12.19 2.50 37.60
C MET A 271 -12.30 3.27 36.29
N GLN A 272 -13.19 4.26 36.23
CA GLN A 272 -13.27 5.20 35.12
C GLN A 272 -11.94 5.94 34.92
N ALA A 273 -11.34 6.46 35.99
CA ALA A 273 -10.04 7.12 35.93
C ALA A 273 -8.93 6.16 35.45
N ALA A 274 -8.87 4.93 36.00
CA ALA A 274 -7.89 3.93 35.59
C ALA A 274 -8.02 3.53 34.10
N LEU A 275 -9.25 3.36 33.61
CA LEU A 275 -9.54 3.09 32.20
C LEU A 275 -9.20 4.28 31.33
N GLY A 276 -9.57 5.50 31.73
CA GLY A 276 -9.25 6.73 30.99
C GLY A 276 -7.75 6.92 30.80
N VAL A 277 -6.95 6.75 31.85
CA VAL A 277 -5.48 6.81 31.79
C VAL A 277 -4.93 5.72 30.86
N SER A 278 -5.47 4.50 30.96
CA SER A 278 -5.07 3.37 30.12
C SER A 278 -5.35 3.63 28.63
N TYR A 279 -6.51 4.18 28.29
CA TYR A 279 -6.86 4.54 26.91
C TYR A 279 -6.00 5.67 26.36
N ILE A 280 -5.73 6.70 27.16
CA ILE A 280 -4.83 7.81 26.77
C ILE A 280 -3.43 7.28 26.48
N LEU A 281 -2.89 6.43 27.37
CA LEU A 281 -1.58 5.81 27.20
C LEU A 281 -1.54 4.94 25.95
N LEU A 282 -2.51 4.04 25.78
CA LEU A 282 -2.57 3.15 24.62
C LEU A 282 -2.71 3.95 23.31
N ASN A 283 -3.63 4.92 23.26
CA ASN A 283 -3.80 5.76 22.08
C ASN A 283 -2.50 6.51 21.72
N GLY A 284 -1.80 7.06 22.72
CA GLY A 284 -0.49 7.69 22.53
C GLY A 284 0.57 6.71 22.00
N LEU A 285 0.66 5.51 22.58
CA LEU A 285 1.61 4.47 22.14
C LEU A 285 1.32 3.99 20.71
N TYR A 286 0.06 3.82 20.35
CA TYR A 286 -0.34 3.46 18.99
C TYR A 286 -0.07 4.58 17.98
N GLN A 287 -0.26 5.84 18.38
CA GLN A 287 0.10 7.00 17.56
C GLN A 287 1.61 7.05 17.33
N VAL A 288 2.43 6.81 18.37
CA VAL A 288 3.89 6.72 18.23
C VAL A 288 4.27 5.54 17.32
N ALA A 289 3.62 4.39 17.46
CA ALA A 289 3.84 3.25 16.57
C ALA A 289 3.49 3.57 15.11
N ALA A 290 2.53 4.47 14.85
CA ALA A 290 2.17 4.92 13.49
C ALA A 290 3.25 5.75 12.82
N LEU A 291 4.13 6.38 13.60
CA LEU A 291 5.28 7.13 13.10
C LEU A 291 6.48 6.23 12.78
N LEU A 292 6.47 4.98 13.22
CA LEU A 292 7.54 4.03 12.95
C LEU A 292 7.46 3.51 11.50
N PRO A 293 8.61 3.24 10.86
CA PRO A 293 8.63 2.76 9.49
C PRO A 293 7.88 1.42 9.36
N THR A 294 7.06 1.32 8.33
CA THR A 294 6.24 0.13 8.04
C THR A 294 7.06 -1.14 7.86
N SER A 295 8.32 -1.02 7.44
CA SER A 295 9.27 -2.14 7.28
C SER A 295 9.55 -2.91 8.57
N TRP A 296 9.37 -2.32 9.75
CA TRP A 296 9.60 -3.01 11.03
C TRP A 296 8.54 -4.07 11.34
N HIS A 297 7.35 -3.96 10.74
CA HIS A 297 6.24 -4.86 11.01
C HIS A 297 6.33 -6.16 10.22
N TRP A 298 7.06 -6.16 9.11
CA TRP A 298 7.10 -7.26 8.15
C TRP A 298 8.45 -7.96 8.15
N ASN A 299 8.42 -9.28 8.05
CA ASN A 299 9.64 -10.08 7.91
C ASN A 299 9.94 -10.33 6.43
N ILE A 300 10.89 -9.56 5.89
CA ILE A 300 11.32 -9.62 4.48
C ILE A 300 12.58 -10.51 4.31
N SER A 301 12.97 -11.28 5.33
CA SER A 301 14.20 -12.12 5.33
C SER A 301 14.27 -13.16 4.20
N ARG A 302 13.16 -13.36 3.48
CA ARG A 302 13.06 -14.20 2.29
C ARG A 302 13.84 -13.64 1.10
N TYR A 303 14.08 -12.33 1.04
CA TYR A 303 14.82 -11.69 -0.03
C TYR A 303 16.18 -11.19 0.48
N ILE A 304 17.22 -11.45 -0.31
CA ILE A 304 18.57 -10.92 -0.11
C ILE A 304 18.74 -9.75 -1.08
N LEU A 305 19.10 -8.60 -0.51
CA LEU A 305 19.31 -7.35 -1.23
C LEU A 305 20.82 -7.07 -1.31
N GLU A 306 21.34 -6.92 -2.52
CA GLU A 306 22.70 -6.47 -2.78
C GLU A 306 22.63 -5.19 -3.62
N GLU A 307 23.02 -4.04 -3.06
CA GLU A 307 23.18 -2.81 -3.87
C GLU A 307 24.47 -2.94 -4.68
N VAL A 308 24.34 -2.97 -6.01
CA VAL A 308 25.45 -3.13 -6.96
C VAL A 308 25.72 -1.76 -7.57
N GLY A 309 26.38 -0.87 -6.84
CA GLY A 309 26.71 0.47 -7.34
C GLY A 309 28.14 0.86 -6.99
N ASP A 310 28.88 1.37 -7.97
CA ASP A 310 30.12 2.08 -7.72
C ASP A 310 29.77 3.41 -7.05
N LYS A 311 30.06 3.53 -5.74
CA LYS A 311 29.90 4.78 -4.98
C LYS A 311 30.71 5.96 -5.57
N SER A 312 31.60 5.66 -6.49
CA SER A 312 32.47 6.57 -7.23
C SER A 312 31.77 7.28 -8.39
N GLN A 313 30.57 6.86 -8.79
CA GLN A 313 29.84 7.51 -9.89
C GLN A 313 29.19 8.81 -9.39
N GLN A 314 29.61 9.90 -10.01
CA GLN A 314 29.06 11.22 -9.80
C GLN A 314 27.57 11.22 -10.14
N GLN A 315 26.75 11.75 -9.24
CA GLN A 315 25.31 11.83 -9.45
C GLN A 315 25.05 12.66 -10.72
N PRO A 316 24.25 12.15 -11.68
CA PRO A 316 24.02 12.87 -12.92
C PRO A 316 23.22 14.15 -12.66
N ASP A 317 23.64 15.25 -13.31
CA ASP A 317 23.00 16.56 -13.14
C ASP A 317 21.78 16.71 -14.08
N THR A 318 21.73 15.91 -15.15
CA THR A 318 20.69 16.00 -16.17
C THR A 318 19.92 14.69 -16.33
N TYR A 319 18.62 14.81 -16.64
CA TYR A 319 17.74 13.69 -16.89
C TYR A 319 18.28 12.72 -17.98
N THR A 320 18.84 13.25 -19.07
CA THR A 320 19.42 12.45 -20.17
C THR A 320 20.60 11.61 -19.71
N GLN A 321 21.47 12.16 -18.86
CA GLN A 321 22.58 11.42 -18.26
C GLN A 321 22.06 10.33 -17.33
N ALA A 322 21.02 10.64 -16.55
CA ALA A 322 20.39 9.66 -15.68
C ALA A 322 19.75 8.51 -16.48
N LEU A 323 19.08 8.85 -17.57
CA LEU A 323 18.50 7.88 -18.50
C LEU A 323 19.59 7.01 -19.12
N TRP A 324 20.68 7.60 -19.63
CA TRP A 324 21.80 6.85 -20.20
C TRP A 324 22.43 5.87 -19.21
N GLN A 325 22.73 6.31 -18.00
CA GLN A 325 23.29 5.44 -16.97
C GLN A 325 22.31 4.32 -16.57
N ALA A 326 21.00 4.57 -16.58
CA ALA A 326 19.98 3.54 -16.35
C ALA A 326 19.95 2.52 -17.50
N ILE A 327 20.07 2.96 -18.76
CA ILE A 327 20.16 2.08 -19.93
C ILE A 327 21.45 1.26 -19.88
N LYS A 328 22.59 1.87 -19.52
CA LYS A 328 23.87 1.18 -19.33
C LYS A 328 23.77 0.08 -18.26
N ALA A 329 23.05 0.35 -17.17
CA ALA A 329 22.82 -0.61 -16.10
C ALA A 329 21.79 -1.70 -16.48
N SER A 330 20.76 -1.37 -17.26
CA SER A 330 19.76 -2.34 -17.70
C SER A 330 20.29 -3.24 -18.82
N GLY A 331 21.08 -2.70 -19.74
CA GLY A 331 21.63 -3.37 -20.92
C GLY A 331 20.70 -3.36 -22.15
N SER A 332 19.60 -2.61 -22.12
CA SER A 332 18.64 -2.53 -23.23
C SER A 332 17.94 -1.17 -23.25
N THR A 333 17.58 -0.68 -24.44
CA THR A 333 16.79 0.55 -24.66
C THR A 333 15.29 0.30 -24.85
N GLU A 334 14.85 -0.96 -24.98
CA GLU A 334 13.46 -1.31 -25.29
C GLU A 334 12.47 -0.84 -24.22
N TRP A 335 12.83 -0.97 -22.94
CA TRP A 335 12.01 -0.52 -21.82
C TRP A 335 11.76 1.00 -21.82
N VAL A 336 12.68 1.79 -22.41
CA VAL A 336 12.54 3.25 -22.52
C VAL A 336 11.39 3.59 -23.47
N ARG A 337 11.29 2.85 -24.58
CA ARG A 337 10.21 2.96 -25.57
C ARG A 337 8.88 2.53 -24.94
N LEU A 338 8.86 1.41 -24.20
CA LEU A 338 7.65 0.90 -23.53
C LEU A 338 7.10 1.86 -22.45
N THR A 339 7.97 2.54 -21.72
CA THR A 339 7.58 3.43 -20.62
C THR A 339 7.29 4.87 -21.04
N ASN A 340 7.51 5.22 -22.31
CA ASN A 340 7.56 6.62 -22.78
C ASN A 340 8.52 7.47 -21.90
N ALA A 341 9.65 6.88 -21.51
CA ALA A 341 10.64 7.59 -20.72
C ALA A 341 11.40 8.64 -21.53
N ALA A 342 11.47 8.47 -22.85
CA ALA A 342 11.89 9.50 -23.80
C ALA A 342 10.67 10.00 -24.60
N PRO A 343 10.66 11.28 -25.05
CA PRO A 343 9.69 11.78 -26.01
C PRO A 343 9.66 10.92 -27.28
N VAL A 344 8.46 10.80 -27.86
CA VAL A 344 8.27 10.11 -29.14
C VAL A 344 8.61 11.11 -30.27
N SER A 345 9.90 11.26 -30.59
CA SER A 345 10.37 12.07 -31.73
C SER A 345 11.40 11.28 -32.56
N GLY A 346 11.66 11.76 -33.79
CA GLY A 346 12.68 11.18 -34.67
C GLY A 346 14.05 11.21 -34.01
N ALA A 347 14.46 12.38 -33.47
CA ALA A 347 15.74 12.52 -32.78
C ALA A 347 15.90 11.54 -31.60
N TRP A 348 14.86 11.35 -30.78
CA TRP A 348 14.92 10.41 -29.65
C TRP A 348 14.96 8.95 -30.10
N SER A 349 14.30 8.61 -31.21
CA SER A 349 14.36 7.26 -31.76
C SER A 349 15.77 6.90 -32.23
N THR A 350 16.42 7.80 -32.97
CA THR A 350 17.82 7.69 -33.40
C THR A 350 18.77 7.69 -32.22
N TRP A 351 18.54 8.53 -31.21
CA TRP A 351 19.35 8.55 -29.99
C TRP A 351 19.31 7.22 -29.24
N LEU A 352 18.14 6.57 -29.16
CA LEU A 352 18.00 5.25 -28.53
C LEU A 352 18.70 4.14 -29.34
N GLU A 353 18.80 4.29 -30.66
CA GLU A 353 19.56 3.37 -31.51
C GLU A 353 21.06 3.56 -31.32
N GLU A 354 21.56 4.80 -31.36
CA GLU A 354 22.96 5.13 -31.03
C GLU A 354 23.33 4.60 -29.64
N ALA A 355 22.44 4.79 -28.65
CA ALA A 355 22.64 4.27 -27.28
C ALA A 355 22.77 2.75 -27.24
N GLN A 356 21.94 2.02 -27.99
CA GLN A 356 21.98 0.56 -28.04
C GLN A 356 23.26 0.06 -28.72
N ASP A 357 23.71 0.73 -29.78
CA ASP A 357 24.95 0.41 -30.48
C ASP A 357 26.19 0.65 -29.60
N HIS A 358 26.18 1.72 -28.80
CA HIS A 358 27.24 1.98 -27.81
C HIS A 358 27.30 0.92 -26.69
N ILE A 359 26.16 0.33 -26.32
CA ILE A 359 26.10 -0.78 -25.37
C ILE A 359 26.64 -2.06 -26.02
N ASN A 360 26.20 -2.37 -27.25
CA ASN A 360 26.62 -3.57 -27.98
C ASN A 360 28.12 -3.57 -28.31
N SER A 361 28.69 -2.40 -28.61
CA SER A 361 30.12 -2.22 -28.89
C SER A 361 31.01 -2.21 -27.64
N GLY A 362 30.44 -2.13 -26.44
CA GLY A 362 31.18 -2.04 -25.17
C GLY A 362 31.88 -0.69 -24.92
N CYS A 363 31.80 0.26 -25.86
CA CYS A 363 32.43 1.57 -25.81
C CYS A 363 31.57 2.60 -25.05
N THR A 364 31.37 2.36 -23.75
CA THR A 364 30.44 3.15 -22.92
C THR A 364 31.07 4.36 -22.20
N GLY A 365 32.37 4.60 -22.37
CA GLY A 365 33.13 5.60 -21.59
C GLY A 365 33.27 6.98 -22.25
N SER A 366 33.17 7.07 -23.57
CA SER A 366 33.49 8.30 -24.34
C SER A 366 32.27 9.00 -24.97
N TRP A 367 31.07 8.46 -24.76
CA TRP A 367 29.85 9.00 -25.35
C TRP A 367 29.15 9.94 -24.37
N ASP A 368 29.02 11.23 -24.72
CA ASP A 368 28.20 12.17 -23.96
C ASP A 368 26.75 12.11 -24.43
N PRO A 369 25.83 11.59 -23.61
CA PRO A 369 24.42 11.48 -23.99
C PRO A 369 23.76 12.85 -24.18
N GLN A 370 24.20 13.89 -23.47
CA GLN A 370 23.56 15.21 -23.51
C GLN A 370 23.88 15.95 -24.81
N GLU A 371 25.14 15.92 -25.24
CA GLU A 371 25.57 16.46 -26.52
C GLU A 371 24.91 15.72 -27.69
N ALA A 372 24.81 14.39 -27.62
CA ALA A 372 24.18 13.57 -28.67
C ALA A 372 22.70 13.95 -28.89
N VAL A 373 21.90 14.06 -27.82
CA VAL A 373 20.51 14.52 -27.94
C VAL A 373 20.44 15.94 -28.49
N SER A 374 21.28 16.84 -27.99
CA SER A 374 21.31 18.25 -28.42
C SER A 374 21.64 18.39 -29.91
N ARG A 375 22.53 17.55 -30.42
CA ARG A 375 22.88 17.47 -31.84
C ARG A 375 21.71 16.98 -32.68
N LEU A 376 21.07 15.88 -32.27
CA LEU A 376 19.97 15.27 -33.03
C LEU A 376 18.74 16.17 -33.07
N LEU A 377 18.41 16.85 -31.97
CA LEU A 377 17.30 17.82 -31.95
C LEU A 377 17.54 19.03 -32.87
N LYS A 378 18.80 19.48 -33.02
CA LYS A 378 19.14 20.55 -33.97
C LYS A 378 18.98 20.10 -35.42
N LEU A 379 19.30 18.83 -35.72
CA LEU A 379 19.13 18.27 -37.06
C LEU A 379 17.63 18.14 -37.40
N GLU A 380 16.82 17.59 -36.50
CA GLU A 380 15.36 17.47 -36.66
C GLU A 380 14.73 18.87 -36.87
N ALA A 381 15.14 19.87 -36.07
CA ALA A 381 14.66 21.24 -36.23
C ALA A 381 15.08 21.88 -37.58
N THR A 382 16.25 21.53 -38.11
CA THR A 382 16.72 22.01 -39.42
C THR A 382 15.93 21.38 -40.57
N GLU A 383 15.59 20.09 -40.45
CA GLU A 383 14.76 19.36 -41.43
C GLU A 383 13.31 19.87 -41.46
N ASP A 384 12.74 20.19 -40.30
CA ASP A 384 11.39 20.75 -40.17
C ASP A 384 11.31 22.26 -40.49
N GLY A 385 12.44 22.90 -40.81
CA GLY A 385 12.52 24.35 -41.10
C GLY A 385 12.33 25.26 -39.88
N ILE A 386 12.42 24.71 -38.66
CA ILE A 386 12.29 25.44 -37.38
C ILE A 386 13.69 25.89 -36.93
N VAL A 387 14.06 27.14 -37.21
CA VAL A 387 15.36 27.68 -36.75
C VAL A 387 15.33 27.93 -35.24
N LEU A 388 15.81 26.97 -34.45
CA LEU A 388 16.10 27.17 -33.02
C LEU A 388 17.38 27.99 -32.87
N GLY A 389 17.24 29.30 -32.68
CA GLY A 389 18.34 30.19 -32.29
C GLY A 389 18.92 29.82 -30.91
N PRO A 390 20.16 30.23 -30.59
CA PRO A 390 20.79 29.88 -29.33
C PRO A 390 19.96 30.40 -28.15
N ALA A 391 19.81 29.58 -27.12
CA ALA A 391 19.16 29.96 -25.87
C ALA A 391 19.88 31.21 -25.32
N ARG A 392 19.23 32.36 -25.40
CA ARG A 392 19.72 33.57 -24.74
C ARG A 392 19.55 33.38 -23.25
N ASP A 393 20.68 33.35 -22.54
CA ASP A 393 20.71 33.62 -21.10
C ASP A 393 20.06 34.98 -20.85
N MET A 394 18.79 34.96 -20.42
CA MET A 394 18.10 36.16 -19.98
C MET A 394 18.53 36.47 -18.55
N PRO A 395 19.19 37.61 -18.28
CA PRO A 395 19.44 38.02 -16.91
C PRO A 395 18.10 38.39 -16.27
N ILE A 396 17.88 37.86 -15.06
CA ILE A 396 16.78 38.26 -14.19
C ILE A 396 16.98 39.74 -13.85
N SER A 397 16.24 40.63 -14.51
CA SER A 397 16.08 42.01 -14.05
C SER A 397 14.77 42.61 -14.55
N GLY A 398 14.03 43.24 -13.65
CA GLY A 398 13.04 44.27 -13.98
C GLY A 398 11.57 43.82 -13.97
N PHE A 399 10.99 43.76 -12.79
CA PHE A 399 9.55 43.91 -12.57
C PHE A 399 9.05 45.21 -13.23
N GLY A 400 8.00 45.15 -14.05
CA GLY A 400 7.19 46.34 -14.40
C GLY A 400 6.49 46.29 -15.74
N GLY A 401 5.15 46.27 -15.72
CA GLY A 401 4.33 46.81 -16.81
C GLY A 401 3.33 45.83 -17.43
N ALA A 402 2.12 45.80 -16.86
CA ALA A 402 0.94 45.21 -17.48
C ALA A 402 0.61 45.87 -18.83
N ARG A 403 0.19 45.06 -19.81
CA ARG A 403 -0.77 45.47 -20.85
C ARG A 403 -1.52 44.25 -21.38
N ALA A 404 -2.82 44.27 -21.13
CA ALA A 404 -3.81 43.39 -21.74
C ALA A 404 -3.94 43.70 -23.24
N PHE A 405 -4.17 42.68 -24.05
CA PHE A 405 -4.71 42.83 -25.40
C PHE A 405 -5.91 41.90 -25.56
N SER A 406 -7.09 42.53 -25.52
CA SER A 406 -8.34 42.06 -26.08
C SER A 406 -8.35 42.39 -27.57
N ASP A 407 -9.01 41.53 -28.35
CA ASP A 407 -9.86 41.85 -29.51
C ASP A 407 -9.61 40.88 -30.67
N TYR A 408 -10.54 39.94 -30.86
CA TYR A 408 -11.14 39.67 -32.16
C TYR A 408 -12.51 38.99 -31.97
N GLY A 409 -13.53 39.63 -32.53
CA GLY A 409 -14.82 39.07 -32.93
C GLY A 409 -15.50 40.08 -33.85
N PRO A 410 -16.65 39.80 -34.49
CA PRO A 410 -17.32 38.51 -34.67
C PRO A 410 -17.81 38.28 -36.14
N THR A 411 -18.53 37.16 -36.35
CA THR A 411 -19.66 36.88 -37.27
C THR A 411 -19.47 35.50 -37.92
N SER A 412 -20.45 34.62 -38.10
CA SER A 412 -21.83 34.47 -37.62
C SER A 412 -22.31 33.13 -38.20
N GLY A 413 -23.01 32.28 -37.43
CA GLY A 413 -23.80 31.21 -38.04
C GLY A 413 -23.98 29.95 -37.20
N PHE A 414 -25.22 29.78 -36.73
CA PHE A 414 -25.88 28.54 -36.28
C PHE A 414 -25.69 28.09 -34.83
N GLY A 415 -26.79 28.24 -34.07
CA GLY A 415 -27.03 27.64 -32.76
C GLY A 415 -27.45 26.16 -32.81
N PRO A 416 -27.89 25.60 -31.66
CA PRO A 416 -27.35 24.34 -31.16
C PRO A 416 -28.20 23.12 -31.52
N ALA A 417 -27.55 22.00 -31.85
CA ALA A 417 -28.20 20.70 -32.02
C ALA A 417 -27.97 19.83 -30.77
N GLN A 418 -29.02 19.75 -29.96
CA GLN A 418 -29.20 18.83 -28.85
C GLN A 418 -29.68 17.49 -29.44
N ASN A 419 -28.87 16.43 -29.35
CA ASN A 419 -29.25 15.11 -29.85
C ASN A 419 -30.13 14.38 -28.81
N VAL A 420 -31.42 14.30 -29.11
CA VAL A 420 -32.38 13.33 -28.55
C VAL A 420 -32.78 12.39 -29.69
N PRO A 421 -32.82 11.05 -29.50
CA PRO A 421 -33.36 10.14 -30.51
C PRO A 421 -34.90 10.23 -30.54
N ARG A 422 -35.49 10.39 -31.74
CA ARG A 422 -36.94 10.42 -31.98
C ARG A 422 -37.47 9.11 -32.57
N GLY A 423 -38.71 8.78 -32.20
CA GLY A 423 -39.67 7.95 -32.93
C GLY A 423 -40.25 6.87 -32.02
N PHE A 424 -41.56 6.72 -31.77
CA PHE A 424 -42.82 7.19 -32.36
C PHE A 424 -43.82 7.32 -31.18
N GLY A 425 -44.72 8.30 -31.09
CA GLY A 425 -45.97 8.42 -31.84
C GLY A 425 -47.15 8.34 -30.84
N PRO A 426 -48.18 9.21 -30.93
CA PRO A 426 -49.04 9.54 -29.79
C PRO A 426 -50.34 8.73 -29.82
N ASP A 427 -50.60 7.94 -28.78
CA ASP A 427 -51.94 7.65 -28.24
C ASP A 427 -51.83 6.65 -27.06
N GLY A 428 -52.36 7.06 -25.91
CA GLY A 428 -53.09 6.16 -25.01
C GLY A 428 -52.34 5.15 -24.11
N ALA A 429 -52.42 5.42 -22.81
CA ALA A 429 -52.78 4.46 -21.75
C ALA A 429 -51.79 3.34 -21.31
N VAL A 430 -51.38 3.46 -20.04
CA VAL A 430 -51.39 2.46 -18.94
C VAL A 430 -51.43 0.97 -19.33
N GLU A 431 -50.42 0.19 -18.93
CA GLU A 431 -50.63 -1.02 -18.10
C GLU A 431 -49.31 -1.62 -17.55
N THR A 432 -49.40 -2.00 -16.28
CA THR A 432 -48.48 -2.82 -15.47
C THR A 432 -48.43 -4.27 -15.96
N GLY A 433 -47.29 -4.97 -15.81
CA GLY A 433 -47.29 -6.43 -15.93
C GLY A 433 -45.90 -7.08 -15.80
N GLU A 434 -45.68 -7.72 -14.67
CA GLU A 434 -44.55 -8.60 -14.32
C GLU A 434 -44.28 -9.70 -15.37
N ARG A 435 -43.01 -10.07 -15.58
CA ARG A 435 -42.63 -11.45 -15.95
C ARG A 435 -41.30 -11.88 -15.32
N GLU A 436 -41.41 -12.91 -14.50
CA GLU A 436 -40.36 -13.82 -14.03
C GLU A 436 -39.55 -14.42 -15.19
N PHE A 437 -38.25 -14.60 -14.98
CA PHE A 437 -37.40 -15.48 -15.77
C PHE A 437 -37.08 -16.73 -14.96
N THR A 438 -37.70 -17.86 -15.33
CA THR A 438 -37.28 -19.20 -14.96
C THR A 438 -36.20 -19.69 -15.93
N TYR A 439 -35.09 -20.20 -15.39
CA TYR A 439 -34.09 -20.96 -16.14
C TYR A 439 -34.42 -22.45 -16.04
N ASN A 440 -34.47 -23.11 -17.20
CA ASN A 440 -34.27 -24.56 -17.33
C ASN A 440 -32.80 -24.90 -17.35
#